data_AF-A0A815HY21-F1
#
_entry.id   AF-A0A815HY21-F1
#
_cell.length_a   1.000
_cell.length_b   1.000
_cell.length_c   1.000
_cell.angle_alpha   90.00
_cell.angle_beta   90.00
_cell.angle_gamma   90.00
#
_symmetry.space_group_name_H-M   'P 1'
#
loop_
_entity.id
_entity.type
_entity.pdbx_description
1 polymer ?
#
loop_
_entity_poly.entity_id
_entity_poly.type
_entity_poly.pdbx_seq_one_letter_code
_entity_poly.pdbx_strand_id
1 'polypeptide(L)'
;MFACGIVGHTLSIYVFTRRSLYSNPCARYFLASAMIGMTVVVISVPLRLLQGAYNIDVFVRSAAACGILTWILNSIKALPSWVIVLACADRFFCSSQSATIRAWSSIRVVIPAISLTIVIVGLTYIHVVFYTRLSAAPSCGYLPGTYTIFLGIFNLFLFSTGPPIGMLTFGLLTIRNIRRSVKRVVPNSNLSQTQNEIRQRQKATDRQLIQMMIAQCIFYTLTSTPNSVYFVYSSAINEVIDQMGITCE
;
A
#
# COMPACT_ATOMS: atom_id res chain seq x y z
N MET A 1 10.40 -1.92 -15.79
CA MET A 1 9.44 -1.73 -14.68
C MET A 1 8.87 -0.31 -14.60
N PHE A 2 9.67 0.75 -14.76
CA PHE A 2 9.21 2.15 -14.67
C PHE A 2 8.05 2.50 -15.62
N ALA A 3 8.19 2.22 -16.93
CA ALA A 3 7.15 2.50 -17.92
C ALA A 3 5.83 1.78 -17.61
N CYS A 4 5.89 0.49 -17.24
CA CYS A 4 4.71 -0.28 -16.84
C CYS A 4 4.01 0.31 -15.61
N GLY A 5 4.78 0.83 -14.64
CA GLY A 5 4.23 1.48 -13.44
C GLY A 5 3.47 2.76 -13.77
N ILE A 6 4.04 3.62 -14.62
CA ILE A 6 3.36 4.86 -15.06
C ILE A 6 2.06 4.53 -15.80
N VAL A 7 2.13 3.63 -16.78
CA VAL A 7 0.96 3.22 -17.57
C VAL A 7 -0.12 2.64 -16.64
N GLY A 8 0.23 1.70 -15.76
CA GLY A 8 -0.71 1.06 -14.85
C GLY A 8 -1.42 2.03 -13.90
N HIS A 9 -0.68 2.96 -13.29
CA HIS A 9 -1.27 3.98 -12.41
C HIS A 9 -2.11 5.00 -13.18
N THR A 10 -1.68 5.41 -14.38
CA THR A 10 -2.44 6.35 -15.23
C THR A 10 -3.78 5.76 -15.65
N LEU A 11 -3.80 4.50 -16.12
CA LEU A 11 -5.06 3.81 -16.44
C LEU A 11 -5.97 3.69 -15.22
N SER A 12 -5.40 3.35 -14.05
CA SER A 12 -6.17 3.26 -12.81
C SER A 12 -6.82 4.60 -12.44
N ILE A 13 -6.06 5.70 -12.51
CA ILE A 13 -6.58 7.06 -12.27
C ILE A 13 -7.70 7.39 -13.25
N TYR A 14 -7.49 7.14 -14.54
CA TYR A 14 -8.49 7.39 -15.57
C TYR A 14 -9.80 6.61 -15.33
N VAL A 15 -9.71 5.32 -14.97
CA VAL A 15 -10.88 4.48 -14.67
C VAL A 15 -11.62 4.97 -13.43
N PHE A 16 -10.91 5.27 -12.34
CA PHE A 16 -11.54 5.68 -11.08
C PHE A 16 -12.07 7.12 -11.06
N THR A 17 -11.61 7.97 -11.99
CA THR A 17 -12.13 9.33 -12.16
C THR A 17 -13.50 9.34 -12.88
N ARG A 18 -13.93 8.22 -13.47
CA ARG A 18 -15.25 8.11 -14.10
C ARG A 18 -16.36 8.38 -13.08
N ARG A 19 -17.32 9.25 -13.45
CA ARG A 19 -18.43 9.72 -12.59
C ARG A 19 -19.25 8.59 -11.95
N SER A 20 -19.38 7.45 -12.63
CA SER A 20 -20.06 6.25 -12.14
C SER A 20 -19.36 5.60 -10.93
N LEU A 21 -18.03 5.68 -10.86
CA LEU A 21 -17.24 5.09 -9.79
C LEU A 21 -16.94 6.11 -8.67
N TYR A 22 -16.70 7.37 -9.01
CA TYR A 22 -16.26 8.42 -8.07
C TYR A 22 -17.26 8.75 -6.94
N SER A 23 -18.54 8.40 -7.14
CA SER A 23 -19.58 8.52 -6.11
C SER A 23 -19.42 7.51 -4.97
N ASN A 24 -18.66 6.43 -5.16
CA ASN A 24 -18.45 5.40 -4.16
C ASN A 24 -17.24 5.76 -3.26
N PRO A 25 -17.38 5.74 -1.92
CA PRO A 25 -16.28 6.05 -1.00
C PRO A 25 -15.07 5.13 -1.21
N CYS A 26 -15.30 3.82 -1.34
CA CYS A 26 -14.28 2.83 -1.69
C CYS A 26 -13.45 3.20 -2.93
N ALA A 27 -14.09 3.65 -4.02
CA ALA A 27 -13.39 4.01 -5.25
C ALA A 27 -12.43 5.20 -5.07
N ARG A 28 -12.74 6.10 -4.13
CA ARG A 28 -11.85 7.23 -3.79
C ARG A 28 -10.59 6.77 -3.08
N TYR A 29 -10.65 5.73 -2.25
CA TYR A 29 -9.44 5.14 -1.67
C TYR A 29 -8.56 4.50 -2.75
N PHE A 30 -9.15 3.80 -3.73
CA PHE A 30 -8.38 3.26 -4.86
C PHE A 30 -7.75 4.36 -5.72
N LEU A 31 -8.48 5.43 -5.99
CA LEU A 31 -7.95 6.59 -6.69
C LEU A 31 -6.78 7.22 -5.93
N ALA A 32 -6.94 7.45 -4.62
CA ALA A 32 -5.88 7.99 -3.77
C ALA A 32 -4.64 7.09 -3.75
N SER A 33 -4.83 5.77 -3.62
CA SER A 33 -3.74 4.79 -3.71
C SER A 33 -3.03 4.84 -5.06
N ALA A 34 -3.77 4.98 -6.17
CA ALA A 34 -3.19 5.10 -7.49
C ALA A 34 -2.40 6.41 -7.68
N MET A 35 -2.89 7.53 -7.14
CA MET A 35 -2.18 8.82 -7.15
C MET A 35 -0.89 8.75 -6.35
N ILE A 36 -0.94 8.22 -5.13
CA ILE A 36 0.25 8.04 -4.28
C ILE A 36 1.24 7.10 -4.96
N GLY A 37 0.76 5.99 -5.54
CA GLY A 37 1.60 5.05 -6.30
C GLY A 37 2.29 5.70 -7.49
N MET A 38 1.60 6.59 -8.22
CA MET A 38 2.20 7.37 -9.30
C MET A 38 3.31 8.28 -8.78
N THR A 39 3.10 8.98 -7.67
CA THR A 39 4.12 9.80 -7.00
C THR A 39 5.33 8.95 -6.59
N VAL A 40 5.12 7.75 -6.05
CA VAL A 40 6.21 6.81 -5.72
C VAL A 40 7.01 6.45 -6.95
N VAL A 41 6.36 6.07 -8.06
CA VAL A 41 7.06 5.66 -9.28
C VAL A 41 7.88 6.83 -9.83
N VAL A 42 7.31 8.02 -9.92
CA VAL A 42 7.98 9.21 -10.47
C VAL A 42 9.14 9.69 -9.59
N ILE A 43 9.06 9.59 -8.27
CA ILE A 43 10.10 10.09 -7.38
C ILE A 43 11.11 8.99 -7.02
N SER A 44 10.64 7.85 -6.49
CA SER A 44 11.53 6.84 -5.92
C SER A 44 12.35 6.08 -6.96
N VAL A 45 11.80 5.81 -8.14
CA VAL A 45 12.48 5.00 -9.15
C VAL A 45 13.63 5.77 -9.80
N PRO A 46 13.46 7.02 -10.27
CA PRO A 46 14.58 7.78 -10.82
C PRO A 46 15.69 8.00 -9.79
N LEU A 47 15.33 8.32 -8.54
CA LEU A 47 16.32 8.49 -7.47
C LEU A 47 17.16 7.23 -7.24
N ARG A 48 16.55 6.04 -7.25
CA ARG A 48 17.30 4.78 -7.15
C ARG A 48 18.09 4.44 -8.40
N LEU A 49 17.60 4.82 -9.58
CA LEU A 49 18.32 4.62 -10.83
C LEU A 49 19.58 5.50 -10.91
N LEU A 50 19.47 6.76 -10.49
CA LEU A 50 20.59 7.70 -10.36
C LEU A 50 21.66 7.18 -9.39
N GLN A 51 21.22 6.67 -8.24
CA GLN A 51 22.14 6.09 -7.25
C GLN A 51 22.80 4.80 -7.77
N GLY A 52 22.01 3.83 -8.25
CA GLY A 52 22.52 2.51 -8.59
C GLY A 52 23.28 2.42 -9.92
N ALA A 53 22.88 3.20 -10.94
CA ALA A 53 23.50 3.13 -12.26
C ALA A 53 24.59 4.18 -12.49
N TYR A 54 24.48 5.34 -11.83
CA TYR A 54 25.37 6.48 -12.07
C TYR A 54 26.24 6.84 -10.85
N ASN A 55 26.06 6.19 -9.70
CA ASN A 55 26.68 6.56 -8.42
C ASN A 55 26.46 8.05 -8.07
N ILE A 56 25.38 8.66 -8.58
CA ILE A 56 25.01 10.03 -8.27
C ILE A 56 24.05 9.97 -7.09
N ASP A 57 24.61 10.10 -5.89
CA ASP A 57 23.80 10.29 -4.71
C ASP A 57 23.41 11.78 -4.57
N VAL A 58 22.16 12.08 -4.92
CA VAL A 58 21.54 13.41 -4.69
C VAL A 58 21.48 13.73 -3.18
N PHE A 59 21.78 12.75 -2.32
CA PHE A 59 21.54 12.74 -0.89
C PHE A 59 22.79 12.99 -0.02
N VAL A 60 23.95 13.24 -0.64
CA VAL A 60 25.26 13.35 0.08
C VAL A 60 25.44 14.71 0.77
N ARG A 61 24.54 15.66 0.52
CA ARG A 61 24.74 17.05 0.94
C ARG A 61 24.62 17.28 2.45
N SER A 62 23.86 16.45 3.19
CA SER A 62 23.83 16.48 4.65
C SER A 62 23.28 15.18 5.25
N ALA A 63 23.80 14.79 6.42
CA ALA A 63 23.33 13.60 7.15
C ALA A 63 21.84 13.69 7.52
N ALA A 64 21.38 14.87 7.93
CA ALA A 64 19.97 15.09 8.24
C ALA A 64 19.07 14.95 7.01
N ALA A 65 19.48 15.48 5.85
CA ALA A 65 18.70 15.33 4.61
C ALA A 65 18.62 13.86 4.17
N CYS A 66 19.72 13.11 4.29
CA CYS A 66 19.74 11.67 4.02
C CYS A 66 18.70 10.91 4.87
N GLY A 67 18.65 11.16 6.18
CA GLY A 67 17.70 10.47 7.04
C GLY A 67 16.24 10.89 6.83
N ILE A 68 15.98 12.18 6.64
CA ILE A 68 14.64 12.70 6.37
C ILE A 68 14.11 12.16 5.03
N LEU A 69 14.92 12.17 3.97
CA LEU A 69 14.47 11.65 2.67
C LEU A 69 14.27 10.14 2.71
N THR A 70 15.15 9.40 3.37
CA THR A 70 14.98 7.94 3.50
C THR A 70 13.70 7.62 4.25
N TRP A 71 13.37 8.38 5.29
CA TRP A 71 12.10 8.30 6.00
C TRP A 71 10.89 8.62 5.09
N ILE A 72 10.94 9.73 4.34
CA ILE A 72 9.88 10.11 3.39
C ILE A 72 9.66 9.02 2.34
N LEU A 73 10.73 8.53 1.72
CA LEU A 73 10.64 7.53 0.65
C LEU A 73 10.10 6.20 1.16
N ASN A 74 10.51 5.74 2.34
CA ASN A 74 9.97 4.50 2.92
C ASN A 74 8.49 4.68 3.31
N SER A 75 8.13 5.80 3.91
CA SER A 75 6.75 6.11 4.29
C SER A 75 5.83 6.14 3.07
N ILE A 76 6.18 6.91 2.03
CA ILE A 76 5.32 7.06 0.84
C ILE A 76 5.19 5.73 0.07
N LYS A 77 6.23 4.89 0.04
CA LYS A 77 6.14 3.54 -0.58
C LYS A 77 5.13 2.64 0.11
N ALA A 78 5.01 2.73 1.44
CA ALA A 78 4.08 1.92 2.22
C ALA A 78 2.60 2.34 2.02
N LEU A 79 2.35 3.64 1.85
CA LEU A 79 1.00 4.21 1.83
C LEU A 79 0.00 3.57 0.84
N PRO A 80 0.33 3.33 -0.45
CA PRO A 80 -0.63 2.77 -1.41
C PRO A 80 -1.28 1.48 -0.93
N SER A 81 -0.50 0.60 -0.30
CA SER A 81 -0.97 -0.71 0.18
C SER A 81 -1.94 -0.58 1.35
N TRP A 82 -1.62 0.27 2.34
CA TRP A 82 -2.46 0.54 3.49
C TRP A 82 -3.75 1.30 3.12
N VAL A 83 -3.69 2.21 2.15
CA VAL A 83 -4.88 2.88 1.61
C VAL A 83 -5.82 1.88 0.92
N ILE A 84 -5.29 0.84 0.26
CA ILE A 84 -6.13 -0.24 -0.29
C ILE A 84 -6.76 -1.06 0.85
N VAL A 85 -6.05 -1.32 1.95
CA VAL A 85 -6.63 -1.98 3.14
C VAL A 85 -7.81 -1.16 3.68
N LEU A 86 -7.70 0.18 3.75
CA LEU A 86 -8.84 1.04 4.10
C LEU A 86 -9.99 0.92 3.11
N ALA A 87 -9.70 0.82 1.81
CA ALA A 87 -10.74 0.58 0.80
C ALA A 87 -11.49 -0.74 1.05
N CYS A 88 -10.77 -1.77 1.52
CA CYS A 88 -11.36 -3.06 1.92
C CYS A 88 -12.25 -2.90 3.16
N ALA A 89 -11.77 -2.17 4.18
CA ALA A 89 -12.50 -1.91 5.41
C ALA A 89 -13.78 -1.10 5.15
N ASP A 90 -13.70 -0.07 4.32
CA ASP A 90 -14.85 0.74 3.88
C ASP A 90 -15.92 -0.13 3.20
N ARG A 91 -15.51 -1.06 2.32
CA ARG A 91 -16.44 -2.03 1.72
C ARG A 91 -17.05 -2.98 2.73
N PHE A 92 -16.28 -3.44 3.71
CA PHE A 92 -16.82 -4.24 4.80
C PHE A 92 -17.91 -3.47 5.56
N PHE A 93 -17.66 -2.21 5.91
CA PHE A 93 -18.65 -1.35 6.57
C PHE A 93 -19.89 -1.13 5.71
N CYS A 94 -19.71 -0.85 4.42
CA CYS A 94 -20.80 -0.70 3.46
C CYS A 94 -21.68 -1.96 3.36
N SER A 95 -21.05 -3.14 3.35
CA SER A 95 -21.73 -4.43 3.26
C SER A 95 -22.45 -4.85 4.55
N SER A 96 -22.18 -4.18 5.67
CA SER A 96 -22.74 -4.53 6.97
C SER A 96 -24.24 -4.26 7.05
N GLN A 97 -24.93 -5.11 7.82
CA GLN A 97 -26.38 -5.01 8.02
C GLN A 97 -26.74 -3.87 8.99
N SER A 98 -25.86 -3.60 9.96
CA SER A 98 -26.08 -2.53 10.94
C SER A 98 -25.96 -1.17 10.26
N ALA A 99 -27.00 -0.35 10.40
CA ALA A 99 -27.02 1.03 9.89
C ALA A 99 -25.91 1.88 10.52
N THR A 100 -25.60 1.64 11.80
CA THR A 100 -24.52 2.31 12.52
C THR A 100 -23.17 1.99 11.90
N ILE A 101 -22.90 0.73 11.58
CA ILE A 101 -21.64 0.32 10.94
C ILE A 101 -21.58 0.87 9.50
N ARG A 102 -22.68 0.83 8.76
CA ARG A 102 -22.75 1.35 7.39
C ARG A 102 -22.53 2.87 7.32
N ALA A 103 -22.89 3.62 8.36
CA ALA A 103 -22.66 5.06 8.42
C ALA A 103 -21.18 5.45 8.37
N TRP A 104 -20.28 4.55 8.76
CA TRP A 104 -18.82 4.76 8.65
C TRP A 104 -18.32 4.72 7.20
N SER A 105 -19.05 4.05 6.30
CA SER A 105 -18.79 4.06 4.85
C SER A 105 -19.37 5.33 4.22
N SER A 106 -18.88 6.49 4.66
CA SER A 106 -19.31 7.80 4.17
C SER A 106 -18.16 8.53 3.49
N ILE A 107 -18.50 9.29 2.46
CA ILE A 107 -17.55 10.12 1.71
C ILE A 107 -16.83 11.15 2.60
N ARG A 108 -17.46 11.53 3.72
CA ARG A 108 -16.92 12.45 4.72
C ARG A 108 -15.80 11.81 5.55
N VAL A 109 -15.78 10.49 5.67
CA VAL A 109 -14.80 9.73 6.45
C VAL A 109 -13.55 9.41 5.63
N VAL A 110 -13.66 9.41 4.30
CA VAL A 110 -12.56 9.05 3.39
C VAL A 110 -11.30 9.88 3.59
N ILE A 111 -11.43 11.21 3.58
CA ILE A 111 -10.26 12.10 3.70
C ILE A 111 -9.62 11.99 5.09
N PRO A 112 -10.38 12.10 6.21
CA PRO A 112 -9.82 11.87 7.54
C PRO A 112 -9.13 10.50 7.70
N ALA A 113 -9.69 9.43 7.14
CA ALA A 113 -9.12 8.09 7.24
C ALA A 113 -7.78 7.98 6.48
N ILE A 114 -7.69 8.55 5.28
CA ILE A 114 -6.44 8.62 4.52
C ILE A 114 -5.40 9.46 5.28
N SER A 115 -5.78 10.64 5.76
CA SER A 115 -4.89 11.52 6.53
C SER A 115 -4.37 10.84 7.79
N LEU A 116 -5.23 10.16 8.55
CA LEU A 116 -4.83 9.38 9.72
C LEU A 116 -3.85 8.27 9.35
N THR A 117 -4.07 7.58 8.23
CA THR A 117 -3.17 6.54 7.74
C THR A 117 -1.80 7.09 7.35
N ILE A 118 -1.76 8.27 6.73
CA ILE A 118 -0.50 8.97 6.43
C ILE A 118 0.29 9.24 7.70
N VAL A 119 -0.38 9.75 8.75
CA VAL A 119 0.25 10.01 10.04
C VAL A 119 0.75 8.73 10.70
N ILE A 120 -0.08 7.69 10.77
CA ILE A 120 0.29 6.40 11.39
C ILE A 120 1.49 5.79 10.67
N VAL A 121 1.47 5.72 9.34
CA VAL A 121 2.57 5.16 8.55
C VAL A 121 3.84 6.02 8.70
N GLY A 122 3.70 7.35 8.68
CA GLY A 122 4.84 8.26 8.88
C GLY A 122 5.50 8.08 10.25
N LEU A 123 4.70 7.99 11.33
CA LEU A 123 5.20 7.73 12.68
C LEU A 123 5.84 6.34 12.79
N THR A 124 5.26 5.34 12.13
CA THR A 124 5.78 3.97 12.10
C THR A 124 7.21 3.93 11.56
N TYR A 125 7.54 4.75 10.57
CA TYR A 125 8.90 4.85 10.00
C TYR A 125 9.82 5.88 10.68
N ILE A 126 9.39 6.58 11.74
CA ILE A 126 10.19 7.67 12.36
C ILE A 126 11.60 7.22 12.78
N HIS A 127 11.73 5.96 13.21
CA HIS A 127 13.00 5.36 13.61
C HIS A 127 14.06 5.43 12.50
N VAL A 128 13.66 5.38 11.22
CA VAL A 128 14.56 5.46 10.06
C VAL A 128 15.40 6.74 10.04
N VAL A 129 14.86 7.87 10.53
CA VAL A 129 15.57 9.15 10.54
C VAL A 129 16.83 9.08 11.42
N PHE A 130 16.77 8.34 12.52
CA PHE A 130 17.85 8.26 13.50
C PHE A 130 18.91 7.22 13.13
N TYR A 131 18.50 6.16 12.42
CA TYR A 131 19.35 5.03 12.07
C TYR A 131 19.82 5.06 10.61
N THR A 132 19.90 6.25 10.03
CA THR A 132 20.50 6.50 8.72
C THR A 132 21.68 7.44 8.86
N ARG A 133 22.79 7.11 8.20
CA ARG A 133 24.04 7.88 8.24
C ARG A 133 24.60 8.04 6.84
N LEU A 134 25.41 9.08 6.69
CA LEU A 134 26.26 9.23 5.53
C LEU A 134 27.48 8.33 5.72
N SER A 135 27.72 7.43 4.78
CA SER A 135 28.90 6.54 4.80
C SER A 135 30.16 7.30 4.37
N ALA A 136 31.34 6.66 4.52
CA ALA A 136 32.62 7.21 4.10
C ALA A 136 32.75 7.35 2.56
N ALA A 137 32.06 6.48 1.81
CA ALA A 137 31.75 6.71 0.41
C ALA A 137 30.51 7.61 0.33
N PRO A 138 30.33 8.43 -0.72
CA PRO A 138 29.23 9.40 -0.85
C PRO A 138 27.88 8.70 -1.05
N SER A 139 27.44 7.90 -0.08
CA SER A 139 26.24 7.09 -0.12
C SER A 139 25.46 7.22 1.18
N CYS A 140 24.14 7.34 1.03
CA CYS A 140 23.20 7.39 2.13
C CYS A 140 22.71 5.97 2.44
N GLY A 141 23.00 5.48 3.64
CA GLY A 141 22.72 4.10 4.04
C GLY A 141 22.19 3.97 5.46
N TYR A 142 21.68 2.77 5.78
CA TYR A 142 21.33 2.40 7.15
C TYR A 142 22.61 2.08 7.94
N LEU A 143 22.61 2.30 9.26
CA LEU A 143 23.73 1.83 10.08
C LEU A 143 23.83 0.30 9.98
N PRO A 144 25.04 -0.24 9.76
CA PRO A 144 25.27 -1.68 9.76
C PRO A 144 25.01 -2.28 11.15
N GLY A 145 24.83 -3.61 11.19
CA GLY A 145 24.53 -4.37 12.41
C GLY A 145 23.03 -4.63 12.62
N THR A 146 22.67 -4.86 13.89
CA THR A 146 21.35 -5.37 14.33
C THR A 146 20.15 -4.56 13.85
N TYR A 147 20.33 -3.26 13.59
CA TYR A 147 19.26 -2.41 13.06
C TYR A 147 18.81 -2.83 11.65
N THR A 148 19.71 -3.28 10.78
CA THR A 148 19.35 -3.68 9.41
C THR A 148 18.50 -4.95 9.42
N ILE A 149 18.79 -5.90 10.31
CA ILE A 149 17.95 -7.08 10.55
C ILE A 149 16.57 -6.67 11.08
N PHE A 150 16.53 -5.81 12.10
CA PHE A 150 15.27 -5.29 12.64
C PHE A 150 14.42 -4.64 11.53
N LEU A 151 15.03 -3.78 10.71
CA LEU A 151 14.35 -3.11 9.60
C LEU A 151 13.87 -4.11 8.52
N GLY A 152 14.64 -5.16 8.25
CA GLY A 152 14.25 -6.23 7.33
C GLY A 152 13.01 -6.99 7.82
N ILE A 153 13.02 -7.41 9.09
CA ILE A 153 11.87 -8.08 9.74
C ILE A 153 10.66 -7.15 9.78
N PHE A 154 10.88 -5.90 10.17
CA PHE A 154 9.85 -4.86 10.22
C PHE A 154 9.17 -4.67 8.86
N ASN A 155 9.94 -4.54 7.78
CA ASN A 155 9.39 -4.41 6.43
C ASN A 155 8.69 -5.70 5.96
N LEU A 156 9.20 -6.88 6.33
CA LEU A 156 8.54 -8.14 6.00
C LEU A 156 7.13 -8.22 6.61
N PHE A 157 6.99 -7.85 7.89
CA PHE A 157 5.70 -7.90 8.58
C PHE A 157 4.78 -6.75 8.21
N LEU A 158 5.24 -5.50 8.28
CA LEU A 158 4.36 -4.35 8.10
C LEU A 158 4.15 -3.96 6.65
N PHE A 159 5.12 -4.20 5.77
CA PHE A 159 4.99 -3.85 4.36
C PHE A 159 4.61 -5.07 3.52
N SER A 160 5.34 -6.19 3.60
CA SER A 160 5.07 -7.32 2.71
C SER A 160 3.80 -8.11 3.08
N THR A 161 3.63 -8.50 4.35
CA THR A 161 2.55 -9.42 4.75
C THR A 161 1.33 -8.74 5.38
N GLY A 162 1.53 -7.63 6.10
CA GLY A 162 0.47 -6.88 6.78
C GLY A 162 -0.67 -6.45 5.85
N PRO A 163 -0.40 -5.75 4.73
CA PRO A 163 -1.44 -5.32 3.82
C PRO A 163 -2.22 -6.49 3.19
N PRO A 164 -1.58 -7.55 2.64
CA PRO A 164 -2.29 -8.75 2.20
C PRO A 164 -3.21 -9.38 3.25
N ILE A 165 -2.73 -9.53 4.50
CA ILE A 165 -3.55 -10.08 5.60
C ILE A 165 -4.77 -9.19 5.87
N GLY A 166 -4.57 -7.87 5.90
CA GLY A 166 -5.65 -6.90 6.05
C GLY A 166 -6.67 -6.98 4.92
N MET A 167 -6.19 -6.99 3.66
CA MET A 167 -7.03 -7.11 2.47
C MET A 167 -7.84 -8.41 2.46
N LEU A 168 -7.22 -9.54 2.78
CA LEU A 168 -7.88 -10.84 2.86
C LEU A 168 -8.92 -10.87 3.98
N THR A 169 -8.60 -10.35 5.16
CA THR A 169 -9.51 -10.34 6.31
C THR A 169 -10.77 -9.53 6.00
N PHE A 170 -10.62 -8.27 5.58
CA PHE A 170 -11.76 -7.43 5.24
C PHE A 170 -12.49 -7.91 3.97
N GLY A 171 -11.77 -8.49 3.00
CA GLY A 171 -12.35 -9.09 1.80
C GLY A 171 -13.25 -10.28 2.13
N LEU A 172 -12.78 -11.22 2.97
CA LEU A 172 -13.57 -12.36 3.42
C LEU A 172 -14.79 -11.94 4.24
N LEU A 173 -14.62 -10.97 5.14
CA LEU A 173 -15.75 -10.41 5.90
C LEU A 173 -16.80 -9.75 4.99
N THR A 174 -16.36 -9.00 3.98
CA THR A 174 -17.23 -8.41 2.95
C THR A 174 -18.02 -9.50 2.21
N ILE A 175 -17.35 -10.57 1.77
CA ILE A 175 -18.01 -11.70 1.09
C ILE A 175 -19.03 -12.38 2.01
N ARG A 176 -18.71 -12.59 3.29
CA ARG A 176 -19.63 -13.19 4.28
C ARG A 176 -20.88 -12.32 4.46
N ASN A 177 -20.71 -10.99 4.56
CA ASN A 177 -21.81 -10.05 4.69
C ASN A 177 -22.70 -10.02 3.44
N ILE A 178 -22.11 -9.95 2.24
CA ILE A 178 -22.85 -9.96 0.98
C ILE A 178 -23.64 -11.27 0.82
N ARG A 179 -23.02 -12.44 1.10
CA ARG A 179 -23.70 -13.74 1.03
C ARG A 179 -24.88 -13.83 2.01
N ARG A 180 -24.74 -13.29 3.22
CA ARG A 180 -25.83 -13.21 4.20
C ARG A 180 -26.95 -12.29 3.73
N SER A 181 -26.62 -11.15 3.15
CA SER A 181 -27.60 -10.18 2.64
C SER A 181 -28.35 -10.72 1.40
N VAL A 182 -27.71 -11.52 0.55
CA VAL A 182 -28.37 -12.18 -0.58
C VAL A 182 -29.34 -13.28 -0.11
N LYS A 183 -28.97 -14.07 0.89
CA LYS A 183 -29.84 -15.16 1.40
C LYS A 183 -31.11 -14.69 2.12
N ARG A 184 -31.14 -13.45 2.63
CA ARG A 184 -32.29 -12.90 3.37
C ARG A 184 -33.24 -12.06 2.53
N VAL A 185 -32.79 -11.55 1.39
CA VAL A 185 -33.68 -10.82 0.49
C VAL A 185 -34.42 -11.85 -0.36
N VAL A 186 -35.57 -12.29 0.16
CA VAL A 186 -36.63 -12.91 -0.63
C VAL A 186 -36.84 -12.06 -1.89
N PRO A 187 -36.92 -12.64 -3.11
CA PRO A 187 -37.22 -11.89 -4.31
C PRO A 187 -38.61 -11.28 -4.13
N ASN A 188 -38.64 -10.03 -3.67
CA ASN A 188 -39.87 -9.29 -3.55
C ASN A 188 -40.25 -8.94 -4.99
N SER A 189 -41.19 -9.68 -5.57
CA SER A 189 -41.66 -9.55 -6.96
C SER A 189 -42.23 -8.17 -7.29
N ASN A 190 -42.40 -7.32 -6.27
CA ASN A 190 -42.97 -5.98 -6.35
C ASN A 190 -41.92 -4.85 -6.44
N LEU A 191 -40.62 -5.16 -6.48
CA LEU A 191 -39.61 -4.11 -6.73
C LEU A 191 -39.70 -3.63 -8.18
N SER A 192 -39.80 -2.31 -8.37
CA SER A 192 -39.80 -1.68 -9.68
C SER A 192 -38.57 -2.10 -10.49
N GLN A 193 -38.75 -2.29 -11.80
CA GLN A 193 -37.71 -2.69 -12.76
C GLN A 193 -36.41 -1.86 -12.59
N THR A 194 -36.55 -0.56 -12.33
CA THR A 194 -35.44 0.37 -12.08
C THR A 194 -34.59 0.01 -10.85
N GLN A 195 -35.19 -0.43 -9.74
CA GLN A 195 -34.43 -0.81 -8.54
C GLN A 195 -33.68 -2.13 -8.72
N ASN A 196 -34.25 -3.07 -9.48
CA ASN A 196 -33.57 -4.32 -9.82
C ASN A 196 -32.34 -4.07 -10.71
N GLU A 197 -32.43 -3.16 -11.69
CA GLU A 197 -31.31 -2.75 -12.53
C GLU A 197 -30.19 -2.07 -11.73
N ILE A 198 -30.52 -1.13 -10.84
CA ILE A 198 -29.54 -0.46 -9.97
C ILE A 198 -28.80 -1.49 -9.10
N ARG A 199 -29.55 -2.41 -8.49
CA ARG A 199 -28.98 -3.45 -7.62
C ARG A 199 -28.10 -4.45 -8.38
N GLN A 200 -28.47 -4.80 -9.61
CA GLN A 200 -27.65 -5.65 -10.47
C GLN A 200 -26.34 -4.95 -10.88
N ARG A 201 -26.41 -3.67 -11.27
CA ARG A 201 -25.21 -2.88 -11.59
C ARG A 201 -24.27 -2.77 -10.40
N GLN A 202 -24.80 -2.51 -9.20
CA GLN A 202 -24.02 -2.44 -7.97
C GLN A 202 -23.30 -3.77 -7.67
N LYS A 203 -23.99 -4.91 -7.81
CA LYS A 203 -23.37 -6.25 -7.66
C LYS A 203 -22.26 -6.50 -8.67
N ALA A 204 -22.42 -6.06 -9.93
CA ALA A 204 -21.40 -6.21 -10.96
C ALA A 204 -20.14 -5.39 -10.65
N THR A 205 -20.31 -4.13 -10.25
CA THR A 205 -19.21 -3.27 -9.79
C THR A 205 -18.53 -3.84 -8.54
N ASP A 206 -19.30 -4.39 -7.61
CA ASP A 206 -18.75 -5.01 -6.41
C ASP A 206 -17.90 -6.23 -6.71
N ARG A 207 -18.35 -7.06 -7.65
CA ARG A 207 -17.59 -8.22 -8.12
C ARG A 207 -16.28 -7.79 -8.80
N GLN A 208 -16.32 -6.76 -9.64
CA GLN A 208 -15.13 -6.22 -10.31
C GLN A 208 -14.11 -5.69 -9.30
N LEU A 209 -14.57 -4.96 -8.29
CA LEU A 209 -13.68 -4.40 -7.25
C LEU A 209 -13.07 -5.50 -6.38
N ILE A 210 -13.84 -6.53 -6.01
CA ILE A 210 -13.30 -7.70 -5.29
C ILE A 210 -12.26 -8.45 -6.14
N GLN A 211 -12.53 -8.66 -7.43
CA GLN A 211 -11.58 -9.30 -8.35
C GLN A 211 -10.28 -8.49 -8.45
N MET A 212 -10.39 -7.17 -8.57
CA MET A 212 -9.24 -6.26 -8.57
C MET A 212 -8.43 -6.36 -7.28
N MET A 213 -9.09 -6.39 -6.11
CA MET A 213 -8.41 -6.51 -4.81
C MET A 213 -7.64 -7.82 -4.68
N ILE A 214 -8.24 -8.94 -5.10
CA ILE A 214 -7.57 -10.25 -5.09
C ILE A 214 -6.35 -10.24 -6.01
N ALA A 215 -6.50 -9.71 -7.23
CA ALA A 215 -5.40 -9.59 -8.18
C ALA A 215 -4.26 -8.71 -7.62
N GLN A 216 -4.60 -7.58 -7.01
CA GLN A 216 -3.63 -6.70 -6.34
C GLN A 216 -2.92 -7.41 -5.18
N CYS A 217 -3.63 -8.16 -4.36
CA CYS A 217 -3.07 -8.91 -3.24
C CYS A 217 -2.06 -9.97 -3.72
N ILE A 218 -2.43 -10.75 -4.75
CA ILE A 218 -1.55 -11.79 -5.33
C ILE A 218 -0.31 -11.14 -5.93
N PHE A 219 -0.50 -10.12 -6.78
CA PHE A 219 0.61 -9.44 -7.45
C PHE A 219 1.55 -8.75 -6.46
N TYR A 220 1.00 -8.10 -5.42
CA TYR A 220 1.77 -7.44 -4.39
C TYR A 220 2.58 -8.43 -3.55
N THR A 221 2.00 -9.57 -3.17
CA THR A 221 2.73 -10.62 -2.42
C THR A 221 3.87 -11.19 -3.26
N LEU A 222 3.59 -11.57 -4.52
CA LEU A 222 4.61 -12.12 -5.42
C LEU A 222 5.75 -11.14 -5.71
N THR A 223 5.47 -9.84 -5.73
CA THR A 223 6.50 -8.83 -6.05
C THR A 223 7.23 -8.31 -4.81
N SER A 224 6.55 -8.18 -3.66
CA SER A 224 7.14 -7.60 -2.44
C SER A 224 7.93 -8.59 -1.61
N THR A 225 7.52 -9.87 -1.59
CA THR A 225 8.15 -10.90 -0.76
C THR A 225 9.58 -11.19 -1.21
N PRO A 226 9.91 -11.37 -2.51
CA PRO A 226 11.29 -11.61 -2.94
C PRO A 226 12.22 -10.46 -2.55
N ASN A 227 11.77 -9.22 -2.70
CA ASN A 227 12.56 -8.05 -2.33
C ASN A 227 12.84 -7.98 -0.82
N SER A 228 11.85 -8.33 0.01
CA SER A 228 11.99 -8.35 1.47
C SER A 228 12.91 -9.48 1.94
N VAL A 229 12.76 -10.68 1.36
CA VAL A 229 13.61 -11.84 1.64
C VAL A 229 15.06 -11.56 1.23
N TYR A 230 15.27 -10.99 0.04
CA TYR A 230 16.60 -10.60 -0.42
C TYR A 230 17.26 -9.60 0.53
N PHE A 231 16.51 -8.61 1.02
CA PHE A 231 17.03 -7.61 1.95
C PHE A 231 17.42 -8.22 3.31
N VAL A 232 16.62 -9.13 3.85
CA VAL A 232 16.96 -9.84 5.10
C VAL A 232 18.19 -10.72 4.90
N TYR A 233 18.23 -11.47 3.80
CA TYR A 233 19.35 -12.35 3.46
C TYR A 233 20.67 -11.58 3.30
N SER A 234 20.66 -10.46 2.56
CA SER A 234 21.85 -9.62 2.40
C SER A 234 22.30 -8.98 3.71
N SER A 235 21.36 -8.53 4.54
CA SER A 235 21.67 -7.95 5.85
C SER A 235 22.31 -8.97 6.80
N ALA A 236 21.77 -10.20 6.84
CA ALA A 236 22.31 -11.29 7.67
C ALA A 236 23.72 -11.71 7.24
N ILE A 237 23.98 -11.79 5.93
CA ILE A 237 25.33 -12.10 5.42
C ILE A 237 26.33 -11.00 5.78
N ASN A 238 25.96 -9.73 5.62
CA ASN A 238 26.86 -8.63 5.91
C ASN A 238 27.26 -8.58 7.39
N GLU A 239 26.33 -8.91 8.30
CA GLU A 239 26.64 -9.01 9.73
C GLU A 239 27.59 -10.17 10.05
N VAL A 240 27.42 -11.32 9.39
CA VAL A 240 28.32 -12.48 9.54
C VAL A 240 29.72 -12.16 8.99
N ILE A 241 29.82 -11.46 7.86
CA ILE A 241 31.11 -11.03 7.30
C ILE A 241 31.82 -10.04 8.25
N ASP A 242 31.09 -9.09 8.82
CA ASP A 242 31.62 -8.11 9.78
C ASP A 242 32.13 -8.80 11.07
N GLN A 243 31.38 -9.79 11.57
CA GLN A 243 31.82 -10.62 12.71
C GLN A 243 33.05 -11.48 12.42
N MET A 244 33.26 -11.89 11.17
CA MET A 244 34.44 -12.67 10.76
C MET A 244 35.68 -11.80 10.48
N GLY A 245 35.57 -10.47 10.55
CA GLY A 245 36.71 -9.56 10.37
C GLY A 245 37.33 -9.61 8.97
N ILE A 246 36.60 -10.10 7.96
CA ILE A 246 37.05 -10.15 6.57
C ILE A 246 36.78 -8.77 5.93
N THR A 247 37.50 -7.75 6.39
CA THR A 247 37.62 -6.51 5.63
C THR A 247 38.66 -6.75 4.54
N CYS A 248 38.22 -7.00 3.31
CA CYS A 248 39.11 -6.94 2.16
C CYS A 248 39.60 -5.48 2.02
N GLU A 249 40.88 -5.23 2.33
CA GLU A 249 41.61 -4.06 1.82
C GLU A 249 41.75 -4.12 0.29
#